data_AF-A0A933G204-F1
#
_entry.id   AF-A0A933G204-F1
#
_cell.length_a   1.000
_cell.length_b   1.000
_cell.length_c   1.000
_cell.angle_alpha   90.00
_cell.angle_beta   90.00
_cell.angle_gamma   90.00
#
_symmetry.space_group_name_H-M   'P 1'
#
loop_
_entity.id
_entity.type
_entity.pdbx_description
1 polymer ?
#
loop_
_entity_poly.entity_id
_entity_poly.type
_entity_poly.pdbx_seq_one_letter_code
_entity_poly.pdbx_strand_id
1 'polypeptide(L)'
;MSTTFDASRYLTDLGGRDYLEVKWRLLWLRTEHPEAVIETELTKHGGGLALFRARVTVPGGGVATGWGSETADDFADYIEKAETKALGRALAALGYGTQFCEDFDFSAEHGESRS
;
A
#
# COMPACT_ATOMS: atom_id res chain seq x y z
N MET A 1 -22.70 -1.23 18.40
CA MET A 1 -22.89 -1.62 16.99
C MET A 1 -21.51 -1.67 16.37
N SER A 2 -21.00 -2.86 16.04
CA SER A 2 -19.74 -2.96 15.30
C SER A 2 -20.03 -2.55 13.86
N THR A 3 -19.55 -1.39 13.43
CA THR A 3 -19.60 -0.98 12.03
C THR A 3 -18.51 -1.72 11.27
N THR A 4 -18.86 -2.85 10.66
CA THR A 4 -17.96 -3.55 9.74
C THR A 4 -17.65 -2.64 8.54
N PHE A 5 -16.38 -2.55 8.17
CA PHE A 5 -15.95 -1.81 6.99
C PHE A 5 -16.42 -2.52 5.72
N ASP A 6 -17.03 -1.78 4.79
CA ASP A 6 -17.50 -2.29 3.50
C ASP A 6 -16.56 -1.81 2.39
N ALA A 7 -15.57 -2.64 2.05
CA ALA A 7 -14.55 -2.32 1.06
C ALA A 7 -15.11 -2.07 -0.35
N SER A 8 -16.25 -2.68 -0.69
CA SER A 8 -16.86 -2.57 -2.02
C SER A 8 -17.24 -1.12 -2.39
N ARG A 9 -17.47 -0.27 -1.38
CA ARG A 9 -17.81 1.15 -1.54
C ARG A 9 -16.64 2.03 -1.98
N TYR A 10 -15.42 1.50 -1.91
CA TYR A 10 -14.18 2.24 -2.09
C TYR A 10 -13.29 1.63 -3.17
N LEU A 11 -13.78 0.62 -3.90
CA LEU A 11 -13.08 0.05 -5.04
C LEU A 11 -13.03 1.05 -6.19
N THR A 12 -11.87 1.14 -6.82
CA THR A 12 -11.63 1.91 -8.03
C THR A 12 -11.26 0.95 -9.14
N ASP A 13 -11.85 1.12 -10.32
CA ASP A 13 -11.43 0.40 -11.53
C ASP A 13 -10.09 0.97 -12.01
N LEU A 14 -9.07 0.13 -12.02
CA LEU A 14 -7.74 0.46 -12.50
C LEU A 14 -7.32 -0.57 -13.56
N GLY A 15 -7.58 -0.25 -14.82
CA GLY A 15 -7.23 -1.14 -15.95
C GLY A 15 -8.08 -2.41 -16.03
N GLY A 16 -9.37 -2.34 -15.63
CA GLY A 16 -10.27 -3.49 -15.60
C GLY A 16 -10.13 -4.37 -14.36
N ARG A 17 -9.43 -3.86 -13.32
CA ARG A 17 -9.17 -4.55 -12.06
C ARG A 17 -9.66 -3.72 -10.90
N ASP A 18 -10.33 -4.38 -9.96
CA ASP A 18 -10.75 -3.73 -8.72
C ASP A 18 -9.54 -3.45 -7.84
N TYR A 19 -9.31 -2.17 -7.53
CA TYR A 19 -8.23 -1.71 -6.69
C TYR A 19 -8.77 -0.94 -5.48
N LEU A 20 -8.27 -1.28 -4.30
CA LEU A 20 -8.54 -0.55 -3.06
C LEU A 20 -7.32 0.31 -2.70
N GLU A 21 -7.45 1.62 -2.76
CA GLU A 21 -6.36 2.54 -2.41
C GLU A 21 -5.89 2.37 -0.95
N VAL A 22 -4.61 2.63 -0.68
CA VAL A 22 -3.98 2.47 0.65
C VAL A 22 -4.72 3.28 1.73
N LYS A 23 -5.24 4.47 1.41
CA LYS A 23 -6.02 5.28 2.35
C LYS A 23 -7.28 4.56 2.85
N TRP A 24 -7.93 3.77 2.00
CA TRP A 24 -9.11 2.98 2.35
C TRP A 24 -8.73 1.72 3.12
N ARG A 25 -7.58 1.12 2.82
CA ARG A 25 -7.00 0.02 3.63
C ARG A 25 -6.67 0.47 5.05
N LEU A 26 -6.15 1.69 5.21
CA LEU A 26 -5.90 2.30 6.51
C LEU A 26 -7.20 2.56 7.28
N LEU A 27 -8.23 3.07 6.60
CA LEU A 27 -9.54 3.26 7.21
C LEU A 27 -10.13 1.91 7.66
N TRP A 28 -10.02 0.86 6.84
CA TRP A 28 -10.44 -0.48 7.19
C TRP A 28 -9.70 -1.00 8.44
N LEU A 29 -8.36 -0.97 8.42
CA LEU A 29 -7.55 -1.38 9.58
C LEU A 29 -7.95 -0.61 10.84
N ARG A 30 -8.10 0.72 10.77
CA ARG A 30 -8.44 1.55 11.93
C ARG A 30 -9.88 1.35 12.41
N THR A 31 -10.76 0.87 11.55
CA THR A 31 -12.15 0.53 11.92
C THR A 31 -12.19 -0.75 12.75
N GLU A 32 -11.34 -1.73 12.45
CA GLU A 32 -11.30 -3.03 13.15
C GLU A 32 -10.30 -3.06 14.32
N HIS A 33 -9.14 -2.44 14.12
CA HIS A 33 -7.99 -2.42 15.01
C HIS A 33 -7.46 -0.99 15.17
N PRO A 34 -8.20 -0.11 15.86
CA PRO A 34 -7.74 1.25 16.14
C PRO A 34 -6.40 1.27 16.89
N GLU A 35 -6.07 0.22 17.63
CA GLU A 35 -4.82 0.01 18.37
C GLU A 35 -3.63 -0.46 17.53
N ALA A 36 -3.81 -0.77 16.24
CA ALA A 36 -2.73 -1.23 15.38
C ALA A 36 -1.56 -0.22 15.31
N VAL A 37 -0.34 -0.73 15.33
CA VAL A 37 0.88 0.07 15.22
C VAL A 37 1.41 -0.03 13.79
N ILE A 38 1.70 1.11 13.19
CA ILE A 38 2.25 1.21 11.83
C ILE A 38 3.58 1.93 11.95
N GLU A 39 4.63 1.31 11.43
CA GLU A 39 5.98 1.86 11.38
C GLU A 39 6.46 1.83 9.93
N THR A 40 6.88 2.98 9.41
CA THR A 40 7.53 3.10 8.09
C THR A 40 8.96 3.59 8.27
N GLU A 41 9.86 3.06 7.45
CA GLU A 41 11.29 3.33 7.54
C GLU A 41 11.88 3.48 6.15
N LEU A 42 12.51 4.63 5.88
CA LEU A 42 13.34 4.84 4.70
C LEU A 42 14.67 4.10 4.89
N THR A 43 14.75 2.89 4.38
CA THR A 43 15.90 1.99 4.57
C THR A 43 17.07 2.29 3.63
N LYS A 44 16.78 2.86 2.45
CA LYS A 44 17.81 3.30 1.49
C LYS A 44 17.32 4.50 0.71
N HIS A 45 18.17 5.52 0.61
CA HIS A 45 17.95 6.68 -0.24
C HIS A 45 19.26 7.12 -0.89
N GLY A 46 19.23 7.36 -2.19
CA GLY A 46 20.39 7.86 -2.94
C GLY A 46 20.45 7.29 -4.36
N GLY A 47 21.11 8.02 -5.25
CA GLY A 47 21.22 7.62 -6.66
C GLY A 47 19.87 7.54 -7.37
N GLY A 48 18.90 8.38 -6.99
CA GLY A 48 17.55 8.37 -7.55
C GLY A 48 16.67 7.22 -7.06
N LEU A 49 17.10 6.40 -6.10
CA LEU A 49 16.30 5.31 -5.54
C LEU A 49 15.80 5.65 -4.13
N ALA A 50 14.54 5.33 -3.84
CA ALA A 50 14.00 5.23 -2.48
C ALA A 50 13.55 3.79 -2.21
N LEU A 51 13.90 3.26 -1.03
CA LEU A 51 13.44 1.96 -0.54
C LEU A 51 12.89 2.11 0.88
N PHE A 52 11.61 1.80 1.04
CA PHE A 52 10.92 1.78 2.31
C PHE A 52 10.62 0.36 2.79
N ARG A 53 10.67 0.20 4.11
CA ARG A 53 10.07 -0.91 4.84
C ARG A 53 8.88 -0.37 5.63
N ALA A 54 7.74 -1.03 5.53
CA ALA A 54 6.60 -0.80 6.41
C ALA A 54 6.35 -2.05 7.26
N ARG A 55 6.15 -1.87 8.56
CA ARG A 55 5.73 -2.93 9.50
C ARG A 55 4.39 -2.53 10.11
N VAL A 56 3.42 -3.42 10.03
CA VAL A 56 2.10 -3.24 10.66
C VAL A 56 1.91 -4.34 11.69
N THR A 57 1.60 -3.95 12.92
CA THR A 57 1.35 -4.86 14.04
C THR A 57 -0.06 -4.64 14.55
N VAL A 58 -0.85 -5.71 14.61
CA VAL A 58 -2.16 -5.74 15.26
C VAL A 58 -2.00 -6.48 16.59
N PRO A 59 -2.06 -5.80 17.75
CA PRO A 59 -1.98 -6.44 19.06
C PRO A 59 -2.97 -7.60 19.23
N GLY A 60 -2.47 -8.79 19.57
CA GLY A 60 -3.30 -10.01 19.68
C GLY A 60 -3.78 -10.59 18.34
N GLY A 61 -3.45 -9.95 17.23
CA GLY A 61 -3.69 -10.44 15.87
C GLY A 61 -2.38 -10.84 15.19
N GLY A 62 -2.10 -10.23 14.04
CA GLY A 62 -0.94 -10.54 13.20
C GLY A 62 0.09 -9.41 13.12
N VAL A 63 1.23 -9.73 12.51
CA VAL A 63 2.24 -8.76 12.10
C VAL A 63 2.64 -9.03 10.66
N ALA A 64 2.76 -7.97 9.87
CA ALA A 64 3.25 -8.07 8.51
C ALA A 64 4.29 -7.01 8.21
N THR A 65 5.10 -7.29 7.18
CA THR A 65 6.10 -6.35 6.67
C THR A 65 5.96 -6.26 5.15
N GLY A 66 5.95 -5.04 4.64
CA GLY A 66 5.94 -4.74 3.21
C GLY A 66 7.17 -3.91 2.84
N TRP A 67 7.66 -4.14 1.63
CA TRP A 67 8.77 -3.38 1.06
C TRP A 67 8.31 -2.68 -0.22
N GLY A 68 8.69 -1.42 -0.38
CA GLY A 68 8.36 -0.61 -1.54
C GLY A 68 9.58 0.17 -2.00
N SER A 69 9.83 0.14 -3.30
CA SER A 69 10.86 0.96 -3.93
C SER A 69 10.30 1.65 -5.15
N GLU A 70 10.85 2.83 -5.42
CA GLU A 70 10.60 3.63 -6.62
C GLU A 70 11.88 4.38 -6.99
N THR A 71 11.99 4.77 -8.26
CA THR A 71 13.07 5.62 -8.74
C THR A 71 12.58 6.99 -9.18
N ALA A 72 13.47 7.98 -9.15
CA ALA A 72 13.21 9.33 -9.62
C ALA A 72 12.92 9.39 -11.14
N ASP A 73 13.35 8.37 -11.89
CA ASP A 73 13.05 8.25 -13.32
C ASP A 73 11.58 7.85 -13.55
N ASP A 74 10.98 7.13 -12.60
CA ASP A 74 9.57 6.73 -12.66
C ASP A 74 8.64 7.88 -12.25
N PHE A 75 8.99 8.57 -11.15
CA PHE A 75 8.13 9.57 -10.53
C PHE A 75 8.91 10.70 -9.83
N ALA A 76 8.39 11.93 -9.92
CA ALA A 76 8.96 13.06 -9.18
C ALA A 76 8.79 12.91 -7.65
N ASP A 77 7.71 12.24 -7.22
CA ASP A 77 7.32 11.93 -5.83
C ASP A 77 7.65 10.46 -5.46
N TYR A 78 8.76 9.93 -5.99
CA TYR A 78 9.17 8.53 -5.80
C TYR A 78 9.37 8.13 -4.33
N ILE A 79 9.73 9.08 -3.44
CA ILE A 79 9.93 8.80 -2.02
C ILE A 79 8.58 8.45 -1.37
N GLU A 80 7.57 9.30 -1.56
CA GLU A 80 6.23 9.14 -1.01
C GLU A 80 5.51 7.92 -1.61
N LYS A 81 5.74 7.66 -2.90
CA LYS A 81 5.21 6.46 -3.58
C LYS A 81 5.85 5.18 -3.06
N ALA A 82 7.16 5.16 -2.82
CA ALA A 82 7.85 4.01 -2.25
C ALA A 82 7.33 3.67 -0.84
N GLU A 83 7.11 4.69 0.00
CA GLU A 83 6.49 4.51 1.31
C GLU A 83 5.06 3.96 1.20
N THR A 84 4.24 4.56 0.32
CA THR A 84 2.85 4.12 0.09
C THR A 84 2.79 2.67 -0.40
N LYS A 85 3.69 2.29 -1.32
CA LYS A 85 3.83 0.91 -1.82
C LYS A 85 4.21 -0.06 -0.71
N ALA A 86 5.18 0.31 0.14
CA ALA A 86 5.59 -0.51 1.27
C ALA A 86 4.42 -0.75 2.25
N LEU A 87 3.70 0.32 2.60
CA LEU A 87 2.55 0.26 3.51
C LEU A 87 1.39 -0.56 2.92
N GLY A 88 1.06 -0.34 1.64
CA GLY A 88 0.01 -1.09 0.96
C GLY A 88 0.26 -2.60 0.97
N ARG A 89 1.51 -3.02 0.75
CA ARG A 89 1.93 -4.44 0.80
C ARG A 89 1.85 -5.03 2.21
N ALA A 90 2.23 -4.27 3.23
CA ALA A 90 2.11 -4.72 4.62
C ALA A 90 0.63 -4.90 5.03
N LEU A 91 -0.24 -3.96 4.63
CA LEU A 91 -1.69 -4.03 4.87
C LEU A 91 -2.32 -5.21 4.13
N ALA A 92 -1.98 -5.40 2.84
CA ALA A 92 -2.46 -6.53 2.04
C ALA A 92 -2.14 -7.88 2.69
N ALA A 93 -0.91 -8.04 3.21
CA ALA A 93 -0.48 -9.26 3.87
C ALA A 93 -1.24 -9.55 5.19
N LEU A 94 -1.86 -8.54 5.81
CA LEU A 94 -2.75 -8.69 6.96
C LEU A 94 -4.22 -8.89 6.56
N GLY A 95 -4.53 -8.97 5.26
CA GLY A 95 -5.90 -9.11 4.76
C GLY A 95 -6.60 -7.78 4.44
N TYR A 96 -5.94 -6.64 4.66
CA TYR A 96 -6.43 -5.30 4.29
C TYR A 96 -6.06 -4.96 2.86
N GLY A 97 -6.55 -5.72 1.88
CA GLY A 97 -6.28 -5.51 0.45
C GLY A 97 -7.40 -6.06 -0.42
N THR A 98 -7.26 -5.94 -1.74
CA THR A 98 -8.15 -6.64 -2.66
C THR A 98 -7.76 -8.12 -2.67
N GLN A 99 -8.74 -9.00 -2.63
CA GLN A 99 -8.60 -10.34 -2.06
C GLN A 99 -7.64 -11.30 -2.80
N PHE A 100 -7.00 -10.88 -3.91
CA PHE A 100 -6.07 -11.68 -4.69
C PHE A 100 -5.02 -10.80 -5.43
N CYS A 101 -3.85 -10.63 -4.81
CA CYS A 101 -2.51 -10.58 -5.42
C CYS A 101 -2.28 -10.01 -6.84
N GLU A 102 -2.95 -8.96 -7.29
CA GLU A 102 -2.48 -8.17 -8.44
C GLU A 102 -1.85 -6.83 -8.02
N ASP A 103 -1.98 -6.45 -6.73
CA ASP A 103 -1.32 -5.28 -6.12
C ASP A 103 0.22 -5.33 -6.18
N PHE A 104 0.81 -6.52 -6.33
CA PHE A 104 2.26 -6.70 -6.37
C PHE A 104 2.86 -6.42 -7.74
N ASP A 105 2.03 -6.32 -8.79
CA ASP A 105 2.43 -6.18 -10.20
C ASP A 105 2.34 -4.74 -10.72
N PHE A 106 2.31 -3.75 -9.82
CA PHE A 106 2.40 -2.33 -10.18
C PHE A 106 3.86 -1.95 -10.52
N SER A 107 4.28 -2.34 -11.72
CA SER A 107 5.54 -1.91 -12.35
C SER A 107 5.37 -1.34 -13.76
N ALA A 108 4.16 -1.25 -14.32
CA ALA A 108 4.00 -0.76 -15.69
C ALA A 108 2.66 -0.04 -15.89
N GLU A 109 2.66 0.88 -16.84
CA GLU A 109 1.56 1.75 -17.29
C GLU A 109 1.35 3.02 -16.46
N HIS A 110 2.24 4.01 -16.64
CA HIS A 110 1.85 5.40 -16.98
C HIS A 110 2.94 6.04 -17.86
N GLY A 111 3.38 5.30 -18.87
CA GLY A 111 4.36 5.72 -19.87
C GLY A 111 3.75 5.86 -21.27
N GLU A 112 2.57 6.44 -21.41
CA GLU A 112 2.14 6.93 -22.74
C GLU A 112 2.79 8.30 -22.99
N SER A 113 4.02 8.25 -23.49
CA SER A 113 4.53 9.32 -24.33
C SER A 113 3.65 9.38 -25.57
N ARG A 114 2.81 10.42 -25.66
CA ARG A 114 2.21 10.83 -26.92
C ARG A 114 3.34 11.24 -27.85
N SER A 115 3.63 10.39 -28.83
CA SER A 115 4.36 10.72 -30.06
C SER A 115 3.65 11.78 -30.88
#